data_AF-A0A8T3PR96-F1
#
_entry.id   AF-A0A8T3PR96-F1
#
_cell.length_a   1.000
_cell.length_b   1.000
_cell.length_c   1.000
_cell.angle_alpha   90.00
_cell.angle_beta   90.00
_cell.angle_gamma   90.00
#
_symmetry.space_group_name_H-M   'P 1'
#
loop_
_entity.id
_entity.type
_entity.pdbx_description
1 polymer ?
#
loop_
_entity_poly.entity_id
_entity_poly.type
_entity_poly.pdbx_seq_one_letter_code
_entity_poly.pdbx_strand_id
1 'polypeptide(L)' 'MIGIDTNILLRIVNDDDPEQSKKIRALLAPLDETVHSVRIDDIVLAETVWVLHSVYR' A
#
# COMPACT_ATOMS: atom_id res chain seq x y z
N MET A 1 9.52 -2.33 11.58
CA MET A 1 8.24 -1.63 11.39
C MET A 1 8.40 -0.72 10.17
N ILE A 2 7.56 -0.90 9.15
CA ILE A 2 7.55 -0.11 7.92
C ILE A 2 6.26 0.72 7.87
N GLY A 3 6.39 2.00 7.51
CA GLY A 3 5.23 2.85 7.20
C GLY A 3 4.84 2.66 5.74
N ILE A 4 3.55 2.53 5.47
CA ILE A 4 3.02 2.45 4.11
C ILE A 4 2.54 3.83 3.67
N ASP A 5 3.01 4.26 2.52
CA ASP A 5 2.53 5.47 1.82
C ASP A 5 1.31 5.16 0.96
N THR A 6 0.52 6.18 0.65
CA THR A 6 -0.66 6.11 -0.21
C THR A 6 -0.34 5.46 -1.56
N ASN A 7 0.79 5.78 -2.18
CA ASN A 7 1.16 5.19 -3.47
C ASN A 7 1.33 3.67 -3.38
N ILE A 8 1.99 3.17 -2.33
CA ILE A 8 2.18 1.73 -2.13
C ILE A 8 0.85 1.05 -1.89
N LEU A 9 -0.02 1.66 -1.08
CA LEU A 9 -1.35 1.12 -0.80
C LEU A 9 -2.22 1.06 -2.07
N LEU A 10 -2.18 2.09 -2.92
CA LEU A 10 -2.89 2.10 -4.20
C LEU A 10 -2.38 1.01 -5.15
N ARG A 11 -1.07 0.79 -5.23
CA ARG A 11 -0.49 -0.30 -6.05
C ARG A 11 -0.92 -1.68 -5.56
N ILE A 12 -1.00 -1.88 -4.25
CA ILE A 12 -1.50 -3.15 -3.67
C ILE A 12 -2.98 -3.37 -4.02
N VAL A 13 -3.80 -2.33 -3.91
CA VAL A 13 -5.26 -2.43 -4.14
C VAL A 13 -5.59 -2.61 -5.62
N ASN A 14 -4.89 -1.89 -6.51
CA ASN A 14 -5.22 -1.87 -7.94
C ASN A 14 -4.46 -2.93 -8.76
N ASP A 15 -3.31 -3.42 -8.26
CA ASP A 15 -2.39 -4.34 -8.97
C ASP A 15 -2.10 -3.88 -10.42
N ASP A 16 -1.91 -2.58 -10.60
CA ASP A 16 -1.88 -1.91 -11.91
C ASP A 16 -0.48 -1.79 -12.53
N ASP A 17 0.58 -2.03 -11.74
CA ASP A 17 1.97 -2.09 -12.20
C ASP A 17 2.62 -3.40 -11.73
N PRO A 18 2.74 -4.41 -12.61
CA PRO A 18 3.29 -5.73 -12.25
C PRO A 18 4.71 -5.68 -11.69
N GLU A 19 5.55 -4.75 -12.16
CA GLU A 19 6.94 -4.63 -11.71
C GLU A 19 7.01 -4.02 -10.31
N GLN A 20 6.17 -3.01 -10.03
CA GLN A 20 6.05 -2.47 -8.68
C GLN A 20 5.38 -3.45 -7.72
N SER A 21 4.31 -4.12 -8.14
CA SER A 21 3.65 -5.17 -7.35
C SER A 21 4.64 -6.26 -6.93
N LYS A 22 5.53 -6.69 -7.83
CA LYS A 22 6.59 -7.66 -7.51
C LYS A 22 7.55 -7.13 -6.46
N LYS A 23 7.99 -5.86 -6.57
CA LYS A 23 8.89 -5.23 -5.59
C LYS A 23 8.22 -5.08 -4.23
N ILE A 24 6.94 -4.68 -4.19
CA ILE A 24 6.16 -4.54 -2.95
C ILE A 24 6.00 -5.91 -2.28
N ARG A 25 5.65 -6.95 -3.04
CA ARG A 25 5.57 -8.32 -2.50
C ARG A 25 6.91 -8.79 -1.92
N ALA A 26 8.02 -8.55 -2.62
CA ALA A 26 9.35 -8.90 -2.12
C ALA A 26 9.73 -8.10 -0.86
N LEU A 27 9.30 -6.84 -0.75
CA LEU A 27 9.51 -5.99 0.43
C LEU A 27 8.70 -6.47 1.63
N LEU A 28 7.46 -6.93 1.41
CA LEU A 28 6.54 -7.35 2.47
C LEU A 28 6.72 -8.81 2.89
N ALA A 29 7.21 -9.69 2.02
CA ALA A 29 7.35 -11.12 2.30
C ALA A 29 8.09 -11.47 3.62
N PRO A 30 9.17 -10.77 4.03
CA PRO A 30 9.83 -11.04 5.32
C PRO A 30 9.02 -10.60 6.54
N LEU A 31 7.96 -9.82 6.36
CA LEU A 31 7.18 -9.19 7.43
C LEU A 31 5.91 -9.96 7.80
N ASP A 32 5.50 -10.94 6.99
CA ASP A 32 4.23 -11.68 7.12
C ASP A 32 4.08 -12.41 8.47
N GLU A 33 5.17 -12.85 9.07
CA GLU A 33 5.16 -13.54 10.38
C GLU A 33 5.38 -12.59 11.57
N THR A 34 5.66 -11.31 11.30
CA THR A 34 6.00 -10.33 12.35
C THR A 34 4.78 -9.48 12.68
N VAL A 35 4.19 -9.66 13.87
CA VAL A 35 3.07 -8.84 14.34
C VAL A 35 3.53 -7.37 14.49
N HIS A 36 2.67 -6.42 14.08
CA HIS A 36 2.95 -4.97 14.09
C HIS A 36 4.15 -4.55 13.23
N SER A 37 4.50 -5.33 12.21
CA SER A 37 5.57 -5.01 11.26
C SER A 37 5.22 -3.90 10.28
N VAL A 38 3.92 -3.67 10.05
CA VAL A 38 3.38 -2.68 9.11
C VAL A 38 2.54 -1.64 9.86
N ARG A 39 2.73 -0.37 9.51
CA ARG A 39 1.94 0.76 10.00
C ARG A 39 1.29 1.48 8.82
N ILE A 40 0.00 1.76 8.96
CA ILE A 40 -0.78 2.59 8.04
C ILE A 40 -1.38 3.72 8.89
N ASP A 41 -1.09 4.97 8.54
CA ASP A 41 -1.61 6.13 9.25
C ASP A 41 -2.98 6.55 8.69
N ASP A 42 -3.82 7.17 9.52
CA ASP A 42 -5.16 7.61 9.11
C ASP A 42 -5.13 8.56 7.90
N ILE A 43 -4.09 9.40 7.79
CA ILE A 43 -3.91 10.31 6.66
C ILE A 43 -3.67 9.56 5.34
N VAL A 44 -2.96 8.43 5.39
CA VAL A 44 -2.71 7.56 4.23
C VAL A 44 -4.00 6.92 3.75
N LEU A 45 -4.85 6.48 4.69
CA LEU A 45 -6.17 5.96 4.37
C LEU A 45 -7.07 7.04 3.75
N ALA A 46 -7.10 8.24 4.34
CA ALA A 46 -7.88 9.37 3.83
C ALA A 46 -7.46 9.77 2.41
N GLU A 47 -6.16 9.86 2.14
CA GLU A 47 -5.63 10.16 0.81
C GLU A 47 -5.95 9.03 -0.17
N THR A 48 -5.84 7.76 0.23
CA THR A 48 -6.16 6.61 -0.65
C THR A 48 -7.61 6.67 -1.12
N VAL A 49 -8.54 6.93 -0.21
CA VAL A 49 -9.96 7.10 -0.55
C VAL A 49 -10.17 8.31 -1.46
N TRP A 50 -9.52 9.44 -1.16
CA TRP A 50 -9.62 10.65 -1.99
C TRP A 50 -9.11 10.42 -3.42
N VAL A 51 -7.95 9.77 -3.59
CA VAL A 51 -7.40 9.44 -4.90
C VAL A 51 -8.33 8.52 -5.68
N LEU A 52 -8.74 7.38 -5.10
CA LEU A 52 -9.65 6.45 -5.76
C LEU A 52 -10.95 7.13 -6.17
N HIS A 53 -11.52 7.95 -5.29
CA HIS A 53 -12.73 8.70 -5.58
C HIS A 53 -12.53 9.81 -6.62
N SER A 54 -11.33 10.35 -6.79
CA SER A 54 -11.06 11.37 -7.83
C SER A 54 -10.85 10.78 -9.23
N VAL A 55 -10.36 9.54 -9.30
CA VAL A 55 -10.03 8.87 -10.57
C VAL A 55 -11.20 8.06 -11.13
N TYR A 56 -12.01 7.43 -10.26
CA TYR A 56 -13.06 6.49 -10.68
C TYR A 56 -14.49 7.07 -10.60
N ARG A 57 -14.65 8.38 -10.44
CA ARG A 57 -15.95 9.06 -10.45
C ARG A 57 -16.34 9.58 -11.82
#